data_AF-A0A1F7BRI3-F1
#
_entry.id   AF-A0A1F7BRI3-F1
#
_cell.length_a   1.000
_cell.length_b   1.000
_cell.length_c   1.000
_cell.angle_alpha   90.00
_cell.angle_beta   90.00
_cell.angle_gamma   90.00
#
_symmetry.space_group_name_H-M   'P 1'
#
loop_
_entity.id
_entity.type
_entity.pdbx_description
1 polymer ?
#
loop_
_entity_poly.entity_id
_entity_poly.type
_entity_poly.pdbx_seq_one_letter_code
_entity_poly.pdbx_strand_id
1 'polypeptide(L)'
;MSAPLNIILKSFDGPRIRPMLKAAFAGRNIGTCISIVNRNEPAPDIQAARHVWMPANPLRAGQYPNVDWNTIAPLDAGLIESMAHCETMFLAMIERYALNDDIPYAERKRQYLAHLRYWDHLLRTEKIGLYLLNHSPHQCFDLVIYDLCKLRGIPTYLLDRCYNVDGVFLVKDFEKSAEQLLPAMEKLRVEYADQNKQIPLSPSYEEFYTVQTTQMIPAWSPGKRDEHLAKRNFFAKWMEKSWELLHRNPVKFLKAVASPDVWTRKFKQHRTARFYDEHTVEPDLSVPYIYMPLSKQPEDGVLPRGGAFANQELMVQLVAAHVPPGVSIYIKEHPSQGELFRSEAFYRSIRGLPCVRFVPRNADSLRLIHNAKAIATITGTAGFEAIFRGKPVLMFGHRFCQYAPGTSMIRSAEDCRSAMERIFEKGETPSLREVRLFMKAVEDTTVPYEGGQLRPDQTSREERARVMGEMVSRILAPLFQ
;
A
#
# COMPACT_ATOMS: atom_id res chain seq x y z
N MET A 1 38.75 11.02 7.82
CA MET A 1 37.71 10.27 7.08
C MET A 1 36.59 9.99 8.06
N SER A 2 35.33 10.28 7.69
CA SER A 2 34.16 9.95 8.53
C SER A 2 34.11 8.44 8.77
N ALA A 3 33.62 8.04 9.96
CA ALA A 3 33.48 6.63 10.30
C ALA A 3 32.58 5.91 9.28
N PRO A 4 32.89 4.65 8.88
CA PRO A 4 32.08 3.94 7.91
C PRO A 4 30.66 3.73 8.44
N LEU A 5 29.66 4.02 7.60
CA LEU A 5 28.25 3.83 7.94
C LEU A 5 27.82 2.40 7.62
N ASN A 6 27.19 1.72 8.57
CA ASN A 6 26.60 0.40 8.34
C ASN A 6 25.12 0.56 7.97
N ILE A 7 24.68 -0.11 6.91
CA ILE A 7 23.38 0.12 6.30
C ILE A 7 22.61 -1.18 6.07
N ILE A 8 21.28 -1.10 6.12
CA ILE A 8 20.37 -2.15 5.63
C ILE A 8 19.66 -1.64 4.38
N LEU A 9 19.76 -2.39 3.28
CA LEU A 9 19.02 -2.17 2.04
C LEU A 9 17.95 -3.25 1.89
N LYS A 10 16.69 -2.83 1.74
CA LYS A 10 15.58 -3.77 1.58
C LYS A 10 14.88 -3.61 0.23
N SER A 11 14.81 -4.72 -0.50
CA SER A 11 14.16 -4.81 -1.82
C SER A 11 14.80 -3.92 -2.91
N PHE A 12 16.10 -3.69 -2.83
CA PHE A 12 16.89 -3.04 -3.89
C PHE A 12 17.55 -4.08 -4.81
N ASP A 13 16.77 -5.08 -5.25
CA ASP A 13 17.20 -6.11 -6.19
C ASP A 13 16.89 -5.79 -7.66
N GLY A 14 17.71 -6.35 -8.55
CA GLY A 14 17.47 -6.33 -9.99
C GLY A 14 18.33 -5.33 -10.77
N PRO A 15 18.53 -5.55 -12.08
CA PRO A 15 19.44 -4.73 -12.88
C PRO A 15 18.97 -3.28 -13.02
N ARG A 16 17.65 -3.05 -12.94
CA ARG A 16 17.03 -1.73 -13.13
C ARG A 16 17.34 -0.72 -12.03
N ILE A 17 17.60 -1.18 -10.80
CA ILE A 17 17.84 -0.30 -9.64
C ILE A 17 19.35 -0.05 -9.40
N ARG A 18 20.24 -0.76 -10.11
CA ARG A 18 21.70 -0.59 -9.97
C ARG A 18 22.18 0.84 -10.25
N PRO A 19 21.75 1.53 -11.32
CA PRO A 19 22.18 2.91 -11.57
C PRO A 19 21.78 3.85 -10.42
N MET A 20 20.62 3.61 -9.80
CA MET A 20 20.16 4.35 -8.63
C MET A 20 21.08 4.15 -7.44
N LEU A 21 21.42 2.91 -7.09
CA LEU A 21 22.32 2.64 -5.97
C LEU A 21 23.72 3.22 -6.18
N LYS A 22 24.24 3.14 -7.41
CA LYS A 22 25.52 3.77 -7.79
C LYS A 22 25.49 5.28 -7.53
N ALA A 23 24.47 5.96 -8.06
CA ALA A 23 24.34 7.41 -7.88
C ALA A 23 24.08 7.80 -6.42
N ALA A 24 23.32 7.00 -5.67
CA ALA A 24 23.02 7.23 -4.26
C ALA A 24 24.25 7.16 -3.34
N PHE A 25 25.15 6.21 -3.62
CA PHE A 25 26.25 5.86 -2.70
C PHE A 25 27.66 6.08 -3.29
N ALA A 26 27.78 6.71 -4.46
CA ALA A 26 29.07 7.05 -5.05
C ALA A 26 29.95 7.84 -4.06
N GLY A 27 31.17 7.34 -3.81
CA GLY A 27 32.14 7.97 -2.91
C GLY A 27 31.76 7.95 -1.42
N ARG A 28 30.70 7.23 -1.03
CA ARG A 28 30.29 7.12 0.38
C ARG A 28 31.07 6.01 1.09
N ASN A 29 31.52 6.27 2.32
CA ASN A 29 32.23 5.29 3.13
C ASN A 29 31.22 4.33 3.81
N ILE A 30 31.04 3.14 3.25
CA ILE A 30 30.10 2.13 3.75
C ILE A 30 30.89 0.97 4.36
N GLY A 31 30.64 0.69 5.64
CA GLY A 31 31.25 -0.42 6.34
C GLY A 31 30.60 -1.74 5.96
N THR A 32 29.50 -2.06 6.64
CA THR A 32 28.65 -3.21 6.33
C THR A 32 27.42 -2.78 5.55
N CYS A 33 27.14 -3.43 4.42
CA CYS A 33 25.84 -3.39 3.75
C CYS A 33 25.12 -4.73 3.93
N ILE A 34 23.95 -4.72 4.57
CA ILE A 34 23.07 -5.88 4.66
C ILE A 34 21.95 -5.73 3.63
N SER A 35 21.89 -6.62 2.65
CA SER A 35 20.90 -6.59 1.57
C SER A 35 19.85 -7.67 1.76
N ILE A 36 18.61 -7.26 2.03
CA ILE A 36 17.47 -8.17 2.19
C ILE A 36 16.69 -8.25 0.86
N VAL A 37 16.91 -9.33 0.11
CA VAL A 37 16.37 -9.53 -1.25
C VAL A 37 16.01 -11.00 -1.50
N ASN A 38 15.13 -11.27 -2.47
CA ASN A 38 14.70 -12.64 -2.79
C ASN A 38 15.78 -13.47 -3.49
N ARG A 39 16.58 -12.82 -4.34
CA ARG A 39 17.66 -13.43 -5.12
C ARG A 39 18.89 -12.55 -4.96
N ASN A 40 20.06 -13.17 -4.82
CA ASN A 40 21.32 -12.44 -4.72
C ASN A 40 21.87 -12.00 -6.09
N GLU A 41 21.17 -12.33 -7.19
CA GLU A 41 21.64 -12.06 -8.54
C GLU A 41 20.57 -11.33 -9.36
N PRO A 42 20.88 -10.14 -9.91
CA PRO A 42 22.10 -9.37 -9.66
C PRO A 42 22.15 -8.73 -8.27
N ALA A 43 23.30 -8.82 -7.58
CA ALA A 43 23.52 -8.16 -6.30
C ALA A 43 23.43 -6.63 -6.43
N PRO A 44 23.03 -5.92 -5.35
CA PRO A 44 23.12 -4.46 -5.24
C PRO A 44 24.55 -4.00 -5.55
N ASP A 45 24.70 -3.13 -6.54
CA ASP A 45 26.02 -2.65 -6.98
C ASP A 45 26.43 -1.47 -6.08
N ILE A 46 27.03 -1.81 -4.93
CA ILE A 46 27.42 -0.87 -3.87
C ILE A 46 28.81 -1.19 -3.34
N GLN A 47 29.64 -0.18 -3.19
CA GLN A 47 30.99 -0.33 -2.64
C GLN A 47 30.93 -0.30 -1.11
N ALA A 48 30.85 -1.48 -0.49
CA ALA A 48 30.89 -1.65 0.97
C ALA A 48 32.09 -2.52 1.37
N ALA A 49 32.70 -2.25 2.52
CA ALA A 49 33.81 -3.07 3.03
C ALA A 49 33.38 -4.52 3.32
N ARG A 50 32.12 -4.72 3.74
CA ARG A 50 31.51 -6.03 3.92
C ARG A 50 30.08 -6.02 3.37
N HIS A 51 29.76 -7.00 2.54
CA HIS A 51 28.40 -7.20 2.01
C HIS A 51 27.80 -8.48 2.58
N VAL A 52 26.65 -8.38 3.23
CA VAL A 52 25.88 -9.51 3.75
C VAL A 52 24.59 -9.62 2.95
N TRP A 53 24.38 -10.76 2.31
CA TRP A 53 23.11 -11.07 1.68
C TRP A 53 22.19 -11.83 2.66
N MET A 54 20.95 -11.38 2.77
CA MET A 54 19.92 -12.04 3.57
C MET A 54 18.70 -12.41 2.70
N PRO A 55 18.35 -13.69 2.56
CA PRO A 55 17.20 -14.10 1.78
C PRO A 55 15.90 -13.70 2.48
N ALA A 56 14.99 -13.04 1.76
CA ALA A 56 13.72 -12.60 2.35
C ALA A 56 12.73 -13.75 2.63
N ASN A 57 12.82 -14.88 1.93
CA ASN A 57 11.85 -15.99 2.07
C ASN A 57 11.85 -16.63 3.48
N PRO A 58 13.00 -17.04 4.06
CA PRO A 58 13.04 -17.50 5.44
C PRO A 58 12.50 -16.47 6.43
N LEU A 59 12.82 -15.19 6.23
CA LEU A 59 12.32 -14.10 7.07
C LEU A 59 10.80 -13.96 7.01
N ARG A 60 10.16 -14.13 5.84
CA ARG A 60 8.68 -14.15 5.75
C ARG A 60 8.05 -15.31 6.50
N ALA A 61 8.78 -16.40 6.67
CA ALA A 61 8.34 -17.60 7.38
C ALA A 61 8.74 -17.60 8.88
N GLY A 62 9.32 -16.50 9.39
CA GLY A 62 9.82 -16.44 10.78
C GLY A 62 10.99 -17.39 11.05
N GLN A 63 11.74 -17.78 10.01
CA GLN A 63 12.81 -18.76 10.09
C GLN A 63 14.20 -18.10 10.11
N TYR A 64 15.01 -18.52 11.07
CA TYR A 64 16.38 -18.07 11.30
C TYR A 64 17.32 -19.28 11.43
N PRO A 65 17.57 -20.03 10.34
CA PRO A 65 18.21 -21.35 10.40
C PRO A 65 19.66 -21.32 10.90
N ASN A 66 20.35 -20.19 10.76
CA ASN A 66 21.79 -20.06 11.09
C ASN A 66 22.04 -19.24 12.37
N VAL A 67 21.02 -19.07 13.22
CA VAL A 67 21.12 -18.25 14.44
C VAL A 67 21.19 -19.16 15.67
N ASP A 68 22.29 -19.07 16.42
CA ASP A 68 22.33 -19.62 17.77
C ASP A 68 21.67 -18.65 18.76
N TRP A 69 20.43 -18.98 19.13
CA TRP A 69 19.64 -18.17 20.06
C TRP A 69 20.25 -18.08 21.46
N ASN A 70 21.26 -18.87 21.84
CA ASN A 70 21.95 -18.71 23.12
C ASN A 70 23.00 -17.59 23.09
N THR A 71 23.41 -17.17 21.89
CA THR A 71 24.46 -16.16 21.70
C THR A 71 23.93 -14.74 21.51
N ILE A 72 22.63 -14.60 21.23
CA ILE A 72 22.00 -13.29 21.02
C ILE A 72 21.27 -12.82 22.28
N ALA A 73 21.26 -11.51 22.49
CA ALA A 73 20.61 -10.90 23.66
C ALA A 73 19.12 -11.30 23.75
N PRO A 74 18.62 -11.66 24.95
CA PRO A 74 17.19 -11.89 25.17
C PRO A 74 16.40 -10.57 25.10
N LEU A 75 15.08 -10.70 24.96
CA LEU A 75 14.15 -9.58 25.05
C LEU A 75 13.86 -9.24 26.50
N ASP A 76 13.73 -7.94 26.80
CA ASP A 76 13.22 -7.43 28.06
C ASP A 76 11.79 -6.88 27.91
N ALA A 77 11.11 -6.65 29.04
CA ALA A 77 9.73 -6.17 29.07
C ALA A 77 9.59 -4.79 28.42
N GLY A 78 10.54 -3.88 28.66
CA GLY A 78 10.48 -2.51 28.13
C GLY A 78 10.49 -2.48 26.61
N LEU A 79 11.33 -3.29 25.98
CA LEU A 79 11.34 -3.43 24.53
C LEU A 79 10.03 -4.03 24.00
N ILE A 80 9.53 -5.10 24.62
CA ILE A 80 8.27 -5.75 24.20
C ILE A 80 7.10 -4.76 24.28
N GLU A 81 6.96 -4.05 25.39
CA GLU A 81 5.87 -3.09 25.61
C GLU A 81 5.94 -1.90 24.65
N SER A 82 7.14 -1.36 24.40
CA SER A 82 7.35 -0.27 23.44
C SER A 82 7.00 -0.65 22.00
N MET A 83 6.99 -1.95 21.67
CA MET A 83 6.75 -2.48 20.34
C MET A 83 5.34 -3.09 20.17
N ALA A 84 4.43 -2.89 21.13
CA ALA A 84 3.08 -3.47 21.11
C ALA A 84 2.24 -3.07 19.87
N HIS A 85 2.43 -1.85 19.36
CA HIS A 85 1.79 -1.43 18.11
C HIS A 85 2.29 -2.24 16.90
N CYS A 86 3.61 -2.44 16.80
CA CYS A 86 4.26 -3.27 15.79
C CYS A 86 3.73 -4.71 15.85
N GLU A 87 3.60 -5.27 17.05
CA GLU A 87 3.03 -6.60 17.26
C GLU A 87 1.63 -6.73 16.66
N THR A 88 0.75 -5.77 16.97
CA THR A 88 -0.64 -5.80 16.50
C THR A 88 -0.70 -5.83 14.97
N MET A 89 0.09 -4.99 14.30
CA MET A 89 0.20 -4.99 12.85
C MET A 89 0.84 -6.28 12.31
N PHE A 90 1.89 -6.79 12.95
CA PHE A 90 2.57 -8.02 12.56
C PHE A 90 1.62 -9.21 12.56
N LEU A 91 0.81 -9.36 13.62
CA LEU A 91 -0.10 -10.49 13.80
C LEU A 91 -1.18 -10.56 12.72
N ALA A 92 -1.60 -9.41 12.18
CA ALA A 92 -2.47 -9.32 11.01
C ALA A 92 -1.69 -9.56 9.71
N MET A 93 -0.48 -9.01 9.59
CA MET A 93 0.32 -9.09 8.37
C MET A 93 0.78 -10.50 8.04
N ILE A 94 1.18 -11.28 9.05
CA ILE A 94 1.70 -12.63 8.88
C ILE A 94 0.67 -13.60 8.27
N GLU A 95 -0.63 -13.31 8.38
CA GLU A 95 -1.71 -14.12 7.78
C GLU A 95 -1.55 -14.26 6.25
N ARG A 96 -0.85 -13.32 5.60
CA ARG A 96 -0.53 -13.41 4.17
C ARG A 96 0.34 -14.59 3.78
N TYR A 97 1.09 -15.14 4.74
CA TYR A 97 1.97 -16.30 4.54
C TYR A 97 1.34 -17.60 5.03
N ALA A 98 0.09 -17.57 5.49
CA ALA A 98 -0.70 -18.72 5.89
C ALA A 98 -1.19 -19.54 4.67
N LEU A 99 -0.31 -19.78 3.68
CA LEU A 99 -0.57 -20.25 2.31
C LEU A 99 -1.74 -21.22 2.15
N ASN A 100 -1.93 -22.15 3.10
CA ASN A 100 -3.08 -23.06 3.15
C ASN A 100 -3.65 -23.36 4.55
N ASP A 101 -2.95 -23.04 5.63
CA ASP A 101 -3.36 -23.35 6.99
C ASP A 101 -3.24 -22.09 7.83
N ASP A 102 -4.24 -21.81 8.67
CA ASP A 102 -4.19 -20.68 9.60
C ASP A 102 -2.98 -20.85 10.52
N ILE A 103 -2.24 -19.76 10.74
CA ILE A 103 -1.12 -19.75 11.70
C ILE A 103 -1.74 -19.45 13.08
N PRO A 104 -1.71 -20.38 14.05
CA PRO A 104 -2.31 -20.16 15.36
C PRO A 104 -1.75 -18.91 16.04
N TYR A 105 -2.55 -18.26 16.89
CA TYR A 105 -2.13 -17.03 17.58
C TYR A 105 -0.78 -17.20 18.30
N ALA A 106 -0.61 -18.29 19.06
CA ALA A 106 0.63 -18.57 19.79
C ALA A 106 1.85 -18.70 18.86
N GLU A 107 1.67 -19.30 17.69
CA GLU A 107 2.71 -19.40 16.67
C GLU A 107 3.06 -18.03 16.08
N ARG A 108 2.07 -17.22 15.74
CA ARG A 108 2.28 -15.85 15.25
C ARG A 108 3.02 -14.99 16.27
N LYS A 109 2.63 -15.07 17.55
CA LYS A 109 3.31 -14.40 18.66
C LYS A 109 4.76 -14.86 18.81
N ARG A 110 5.02 -16.17 18.72
CA ARG A 110 6.40 -16.70 18.75
C ARG A 110 7.25 -16.16 17.60
N GLN A 111 6.72 -16.15 16.38
CA GLN A 111 7.44 -15.61 15.21
C GLN A 111 7.71 -14.11 15.35
N TYR A 112 6.74 -13.33 15.83
CA TYR A 112 6.95 -11.91 16.14
C TYR A 112 8.10 -11.70 17.13
N LEU A 113 8.09 -12.41 18.26
CA LEU A 113 9.14 -12.30 19.28
C LEU A 113 10.51 -12.75 18.76
N ALA A 114 10.55 -13.77 17.89
CA ALA A 114 11.78 -14.19 17.23
C ALA A 114 12.32 -13.08 16.31
N HIS A 115 11.46 -12.44 15.50
CA HIS A 115 11.82 -11.28 14.68
C HIS A 115 12.34 -10.14 15.53
N LEU A 116 11.60 -9.76 16.57
CA LEU A 116 11.94 -8.67 17.47
C LEU A 116 13.33 -8.90 18.09
N ARG A 117 13.56 -10.09 18.65
CA ARG A 117 14.83 -10.46 19.29
C ARG A 117 16.00 -10.43 18.32
N TYR A 118 15.84 -11.07 17.15
CA TYR A 118 16.90 -11.15 16.17
C TYR A 118 17.29 -9.77 15.64
N TRP A 119 16.31 -8.97 15.21
CA TRP A 119 16.58 -7.68 14.61
C TRP A 119 17.08 -6.67 15.63
N ASP A 120 16.58 -6.70 16.86
CA ASP A 120 17.09 -5.84 17.92
C ASP A 120 18.57 -6.11 18.24
N HIS A 121 18.94 -7.39 18.32
CA HIS A 121 20.33 -7.78 18.50
C HIS A 121 21.19 -7.31 17.33
N LEU A 122 20.79 -7.64 16.10
CA LEU A 122 21.53 -7.31 14.89
C LEU A 122 21.74 -5.80 14.71
N LEU A 123 20.69 -4.99 14.90
CA LEU A 123 20.79 -3.53 14.76
C LEU A 123 21.84 -2.93 15.71
N ARG A 124 21.95 -3.47 16.94
CA ARG A 124 22.93 -3.01 17.94
C ARG A 124 24.34 -3.52 17.66
N THR A 125 24.49 -4.82 17.40
CA THR A 125 25.82 -5.43 17.22
C THR A 125 26.48 -4.97 15.93
N GLU A 126 25.69 -4.85 14.85
CA GLU A 126 26.14 -4.32 13.57
C GLU A 126 26.18 -2.79 13.53
N LYS A 127 25.77 -2.10 14.60
CA LYS A 127 25.76 -0.64 14.70
C LYS A 127 25.14 0.02 13.46
N ILE A 128 23.96 -0.46 13.05
CA ILE A 128 23.28 0.01 11.84
C ILE A 128 22.92 1.49 12.00
N GLY A 129 23.39 2.31 11.05
CA GLY A 129 23.18 3.76 11.04
C GLY A 129 22.23 4.25 9.94
N LEU A 130 21.75 3.36 9.06
CA LEU A 130 20.75 3.69 8.05
C LEU A 130 19.94 2.46 7.65
N TYR A 131 18.61 2.62 7.59
CA TYR A 131 17.71 1.66 6.96
C TYR A 131 17.02 2.28 5.74
N LEU A 132 17.23 1.71 4.57
CA LEU A 132 16.63 2.16 3.31
C LEU A 132 15.70 1.07 2.75
N LEU A 133 14.45 1.43 2.48
CA LEU A 133 13.45 0.54 1.89
C LEU A 133 13.05 1.01 0.48
N ASN A 134 12.95 0.08 -0.47
CA ASN A 134 12.47 0.41 -1.82
C ASN A 134 10.93 0.55 -1.89
N HIS A 135 10.23 0.40 -0.77
CA HIS A 135 8.78 0.59 -0.63
C HIS A 135 8.40 0.58 0.86
N SER A 136 7.15 0.90 1.19
CA SER A 136 6.58 0.81 2.54
C SER A 136 6.76 -0.58 3.18
N PRO A 137 6.89 -0.66 4.51
CA PRO A 137 7.16 -1.91 5.23
C PRO A 137 5.90 -2.79 5.32
N HIS A 138 5.58 -3.48 4.23
CA HIS A 138 4.42 -4.36 4.14
C HIS A 138 4.75 -5.85 4.19
N GLN A 139 5.91 -6.24 4.73
CA GLN A 139 6.25 -7.63 5.04
C GLN A 139 6.49 -7.77 6.54
N CYS A 140 6.16 -8.92 7.12
CA CYS A 140 6.18 -9.09 8.58
C CYS A 140 7.55 -8.73 9.21
N PHE A 141 8.66 -9.10 8.57
CA PHE A 141 10.00 -8.80 9.08
C PHE A 141 10.43 -7.34 8.86
N ASP A 142 10.03 -6.70 7.75
CA ASP A 142 10.49 -5.34 7.43
C ASP A 142 9.76 -4.29 8.26
N LEU A 143 8.53 -4.57 8.67
CA LEU A 143 7.79 -3.80 9.67
C LEU A 143 8.51 -3.80 11.03
N VAL A 144 8.98 -4.96 11.49
CA VAL A 144 9.71 -5.07 12.76
C VAL A 144 11.02 -4.27 12.72
N ILE A 145 11.77 -4.36 11.61
CA ILE A 145 13.00 -3.57 11.44
C ILE A 145 12.65 -2.07 11.42
N TYR A 146 11.62 -1.68 10.68
CA TYR A 146 11.18 -0.29 10.54
C TYR A 146 10.83 0.33 11.91
N ASP A 147 10.00 -0.34 12.71
CA ASP A 147 9.59 0.17 14.03
C ASP A 147 10.75 0.14 15.05
N LEU A 148 11.63 -0.87 15.01
CA LEU A 148 12.86 -0.89 15.81
C LEU A 148 13.80 0.27 15.44
N CYS A 149 13.97 0.56 14.16
CA CYS A 149 14.79 1.67 13.71
C CYS A 149 14.20 3.01 14.19
N LYS A 150 12.87 3.19 14.10
CA LYS A 150 12.19 4.36 14.68
C LYS A 150 12.42 4.47 16.19
N LEU A 151 12.20 3.40 16.94
CA LEU A 151 12.39 3.35 18.39
C LEU A 151 13.83 3.72 18.80
N ARG A 152 14.81 3.30 18.00
CA ARG A 152 16.24 3.52 18.27
C ARG A 152 16.80 4.81 17.65
N GLY A 153 15.98 5.60 16.97
CA GLY A 153 16.42 6.81 16.27
C GLY A 153 17.36 6.55 15.08
N ILE A 154 17.34 5.34 14.51
CA ILE A 154 18.11 5.01 13.31
C ILE A 154 17.45 5.68 12.10
N PRO A 155 18.17 6.52 11.35
CA PRO A 155 17.65 7.13 10.13
C PRO A 155 17.05 6.08 9.20
N THR A 156 15.76 6.25 8.90
CA THR A 156 14.99 5.32 8.08
C THR A 156 14.31 6.07 6.96
N TYR A 157 14.49 5.59 5.73
CA TYR A 157 13.90 6.19 4.53
C TYR A 157 13.27 5.12 3.66
N LEU A 158 12.15 5.44 3.04
CA LEU A 158 11.47 4.58 2.08
C LEU A 158 11.14 5.33 0.79
N LEU A 159 11.26 4.63 -0.34
CA LEU A 159 10.77 5.11 -1.62
C LEU A 159 9.24 4.92 -1.68
N ASP A 160 8.49 6.01 -1.62
CA ASP A 160 7.03 5.99 -1.78
C ASP A 160 6.65 6.28 -3.23
N ARG A 161 5.98 5.33 -3.87
CA ARG A 161 5.73 5.35 -5.32
C ARG A 161 4.33 5.86 -5.63
N CYS A 162 4.26 6.88 -6.46
CA CYS A 162 3.02 7.44 -6.99
C CYS A 162 2.70 6.83 -8.35
N TYR A 163 2.27 5.56 -8.36
CA TYR A 163 1.98 4.81 -9.59
C TYR A 163 1.03 5.50 -10.58
N ASN A 164 0.17 6.39 -10.12
CA ASN A 164 -0.77 7.11 -10.98
C ASN A 164 -0.09 8.18 -11.87
N VAL A 165 1.05 8.70 -11.44
CA VAL A 165 1.75 9.83 -12.11
C VAL A 165 3.23 9.52 -12.38
N ASP A 166 3.61 8.23 -12.30
CA ASP A 166 4.98 7.75 -12.52
C ASP A 166 6.06 8.50 -11.70
N GLY A 167 5.71 8.99 -10.50
CA GLY A 167 6.60 9.72 -9.60
C GLY A 167 7.01 8.90 -8.36
N VAL A 168 8.11 9.30 -7.72
CA VAL A 168 8.57 8.72 -6.45
C VAL A 168 9.01 9.82 -5.48
N PHE A 169 8.68 9.61 -4.20
CA PHE A 169 9.15 10.39 -3.07
C PHE A 169 10.13 9.58 -2.23
N LEU A 170 11.09 10.24 -1.59
CA LEU A 170 11.84 9.65 -0.49
C LEU A 170 11.27 10.19 0.83
N VAL A 171 10.68 9.32 1.65
CA VAL A 171 9.98 9.71 2.87
C VAL A 171 10.55 8.98 4.09
N LYS A 172 10.45 9.61 5.27
CA LYS A 172 10.89 9.01 6.54
C LYS A 172 9.80 8.17 7.20
N ASP A 173 8.55 8.49 6.89
CA ASP A 173 7.39 7.91 7.52
C ASP A 173 6.28 7.69 6.48
N PHE A 174 5.83 6.45 6.34
CA PHE A 174 4.80 6.10 5.37
C PHE A 174 3.43 6.70 5.75
N GLU A 175 3.22 7.00 7.04
CA GLU A 175 2.00 7.69 7.52
C GLU A 175 1.96 9.16 7.09
N LYS A 176 3.15 9.70 6.80
CA LYS A 176 3.42 11.08 6.41
C LYS A 176 3.97 11.14 4.99
N SER A 177 3.42 10.27 4.14
CA SER A 177 3.80 10.15 2.73
C SER A 177 3.65 11.49 2.02
N ALA A 178 4.76 12.06 1.56
CA ALA A 178 4.80 13.29 0.77
C ALA A 178 4.38 14.57 1.52
N GLU A 179 4.70 14.70 2.81
CA GLU A 179 4.48 15.94 3.60
C GLU A 179 5.01 17.21 2.91
N GLN A 180 6.06 17.10 2.09
CA GLN A 180 6.60 18.22 1.30
C GLN A 180 5.59 18.84 0.31
N LEU A 181 4.47 18.17 0.02
CA LEU A 181 3.41 18.75 -0.80
C LEU A 181 2.74 19.95 -0.14
N LEU A 182 2.62 19.96 1.20
CA LEU A 182 1.99 21.06 1.93
C LEU A 182 2.68 22.43 1.68
N PRO A 183 3.98 22.59 1.98
CA PRO A 183 4.68 23.85 1.72
C PRO A 183 4.79 24.16 0.21
N ALA A 184 4.87 23.14 -0.65
CA ALA A 184 4.88 23.34 -2.10
C ALA A 184 3.54 23.93 -2.60
N MET A 185 2.41 23.41 -2.10
CA MET A 185 1.08 23.94 -2.42
C MET A 185 0.88 25.35 -1.89
N GLU A 186 1.34 25.67 -0.68
CA GLU A 186 1.27 27.03 -0.13
C GLU A 186 2.02 28.02 -1.02
N LYS A 187 3.26 27.69 -1.42
CA LYS A 187 4.05 28.50 -2.34
C LYS A 187 3.34 28.70 -3.69
N LEU A 188 2.80 27.61 -4.26
CA LEU A 188 2.10 27.66 -5.56
C LEU A 188 0.79 28.47 -5.48
N ARG A 189 0.06 28.43 -4.36
CA ARG A 189 -1.14 29.27 -4.18
C ARG A 189 -0.80 30.77 -4.19
N VAL A 190 0.34 31.16 -3.63
CA VAL A 190 0.82 32.55 -3.70
C VAL A 190 1.29 32.88 -5.12
N GLU A 191 2.09 32.01 -5.75
CA GLU A 191 2.62 32.22 -7.10
C GLU A 191 1.54 32.32 -8.17
N TYR A 192 0.44 31.58 -8.00
CA TYR A 192 -0.72 31.54 -8.86
C TYR A 192 -1.96 32.10 -8.14
N ALA A 193 -1.81 33.19 -7.38
CA ALA A 193 -2.93 33.87 -6.74
C ALA A 193 -3.89 34.51 -7.76
N ASP A 194 -3.36 35.00 -8.89
CA ASP A 194 -4.16 35.46 -10.02
C ASP A 194 -4.90 34.28 -10.66
N GLN A 195 -6.23 34.36 -10.65
CA GLN A 195 -7.12 33.34 -11.19
C GLN A 195 -6.95 33.15 -12.70
N ASN A 196 -6.53 34.18 -13.43
CA ASN A 196 -6.34 34.15 -14.88
C ASN A 196 -4.97 33.58 -15.29
N LYS A 197 -4.02 33.51 -14.37
CA LYS A 197 -2.69 32.96 -14.63
C LYS A 197 -2.79 31.45 -14.81
N GLN A 198 -2.36 30.96 -15.98
CA GLN A 198 -2.31 29.54 -16.27
C GLN A 198 -1.24 28.83 -15.41
N ILE A 199 -1.58 27.65 -14.91
CA ILE A 199 -0.66 26.79 -14.15
C ILE A 199 -0.09 25.78 -15.14
N PRO A 200 1.18 25.88 -15.57
CA PRO A 200 1.75 24.95 -16.53
C PRO A 200 2.04 23.59 -15.87
N LEU A 201 1.82 22.51 -16.63
CA LEU A 201 2.27 21.15 -16.32
C LEU A 201 3.18 20.68 -17.46
N SER A 202 4.09 19.73 -17.20
CA SER A 202 4.83 19.05 -18.27
C SER A 202 3.87 18.28 -19.19
N PRO A 203 4.27 17.95 -20.44
CA PRO A 203 3.41 17.23 -21.38
C PRO A 203 2.80 15.95 -20.80
N SER A 204 3.58 15.13 -20.09
CA SER A 204 3.08 13.92 -19.43
C SER A 204 2.04 14.19 -18.33
N TYR A 205 2.22 15.24 -17.52
CA TYR A 205 1.25 15.61 -16.50
C TYR A 205 0.01 16.26 -17.11
N GLU A 206 0.15 17.01 -18.20
CA GLU A 206 -0.95 17.61 -18.95
C GLU A 206 -1.83 16.54 -19.59
N GLU A 207 -1.23 15.53 -20.22
CA GLU A 207 -1.94 14.38 -20.79
C GLU A 207 -2.72 13.65 -19.69
N PHE A 208 -2.05 13.31 -18.57
CA PHE A 208 -2.70 12.64 -17.45
C PHE A 208 -3.88 13.46 -16.91
N TYR A 209 -3.66 14.75 -16.65
CA TYR A 209 -4.68 15.66 -16.14
C TYR A 209 -5.87 15.77 -17.11
N THR A 210 -5.61 15.91 -18.40
CA THR A 210 -6.64 16.00 -19.44
C THR A 210 -7.45 14.71 -19.52
N VAL A 211 -6.80 13.54 -19.55
CA VAL A 211 -7.49 12.24 -19.56
C VAL A 211 -8.38 12.09 -18.33
N GLN A 212 -7.89 12.43 -17.14
CA GLN A 212 -8.68 12.28 -15.91
C GLN A 212 -9.87 13.24 -15.81
N THR A 213 -9.78 14.42 -16.41
CA THR A 213 -10.82 15.46 -16.34
C THR A 213 -11.83 15.37 -17.49
N THR A 214 -11.41 14.94 -18.68
CA THR A 214 -12.24 14.95 -19.89
C THR A 214 -12.74 13.57 -20.31
N GLN A 215 -11.97 12.51 -20.05
CA GLN A 215 -12.29 11.18 -20.53
C GLN A 215 -12.75 10.31 -19.35
N MET A 216 -13.85 9.58 -19.54
CA MET A 216 -14.26 8.50 -18.61
C MET A 216 -13.38 7.26 -18.83
N ILE A 217 -12.06 7.42 -18.74
CA ILE A 217 -11.09 6.33 -18.85
C ILE A 217 -10.47 6.06 -17.47
N PRO A 218 -10.35 4.78 -17.05
CA PRO A 218 -9.79 4.48 -15.73
C PRO A 218 -8.32 4.85 -15.73
N ALA A 219 -7.83 5.46 -14.63
CA ALA A 219 -6.40 5.74 -14.46
C ALA A 219 -5.53 4.48 -14.55
N TRP A 220 -6.13 3.31 -14.31
CA TRP A 220 -5.47 2.03 -14.44
C TRP A 220 -6.45 0.98 -15.00
N SER A 221 -6.16 0.46 -16.19
CA SER A 221 -6.94 -0.62 -16.78
C SER A 221 -6.03 -1.75 -17.26
N PRO A 222 -5.80 -2.79 -16.45
CA PRO A 222 -5.21 -4.02 -16.96
C PRO A 222 -6.28 -4.72 -17.81
N GLY A 223 -5.90 -5.11 -19.02
CA GLY A 223 -6.70 -5.93 -19.91
C GLY A 223 -7.08 -7.29 -19.32
N LYS A 224 -8.18 -7.84 -19.86
CA LYS A 224 -8.87 -9.11 -19.55
C LYS A 224 -9.28 -9.29 -18.08
N ARG A 225 -10.30 -8.53 -17.66
CA ARG A 225 -10.99 -8.67 -16.36
C ARG A 225 -12.00 -9.83 -16.31
N ASP A 226 -12.46 -10.31 -17.47
CA ASP A 226 -13.69 -11.12 -17.54
C ASP A 226 -13.54 -12.59 -17.11
N GLU A 227 -12.36 -13.21 -17.31
CA GLU A 227 -12.20 -14.65 -17.01
C GLU A 227 -12.25 -14.97 -15.50
N HIS A 228 -11.80 -14.06 -14.63
CA HIS A 228 -11.80 -14.29 -13.17
C HIS A 228 -13.14 -13.96 -12.50
N LEU A 229 -13.99 -13.15 -13.17
CA LEU A 229 -15.28 -12.68 -12.65
C LEU A 229 -16.45 -13.61 -13.02
N ALA A 230 -16.22 -14.60 -13.89
CA ALA A 230 -17.24 -15.58 -14.25
C ALA A 230 -17.69 -16.38 -13.02
N LYS A 231 -19.02 -16.46 -12.81
CA LYS A 231 -19.63 -17.32 -11.79
C LYS A 231 -19.36 -18.78 -12.14
N ARG A 232 -18.28 -19.37 -11.59
CA ARG A 232 -17.92 -20.77 -11.82
C ARG A 232 -18.42 -21.63 -10.67
N ASN A 233 -19.09 -22.73 -11.00
CA ASN A 233 -19.47 -23.74 -10.02
C ASN A 233 -18.22 -24.28 -9.30
N PHE A 234 -18.34 -24.53 -8.00
CA PHE A 234 -17.25 -24.99 -7.13
C PHE A 234 -16.44 -26.13 -7.75
N PHE A 235 -17.13 -27.17 -8.26
CA PHE A 235 -16.51 -28.34 -8.88
C PHE A 235 -15.71 -28.00 -10.13
N ALA A 236 -16.26 -27.19 -11.05
CA ALA A 236 -15.57 -26.81 -12.29
C ALA A 236 -14.27 -26.03 -12.00
N LYS A 237 -14.32 -25.11 -11.03
CA LYS A 237 -13.15 -24.34 -10.57
C LYS A 237 -12.10 -25.24 -9.94
N TRP A 238 -12.52 -26.21 -9.14
CA TRP A 238 -11.59 -27.12 -8.47
C TRP A 238 -11.03 -28.18 -9.41
N MET A 239 -11.74 -28.61 -10.45
CA MET A 239 -11.21 -29.54 -11.47
C MET A 239 -10.01 -28.93 -12.22
N GLU A 240 -10.11 -27.68 -12.65
CA GLU A 240 -9.00 -26.99 -13.33
C GLU A 240 -7.78 -26.80 -12.42
N LYS A 241 -7.99 -26.33 -11.18
CA LYS A 241 -6.91 -26.19 -10.20
C LYS A 241 -6.30 -27.54 -9.78
N SER A 242 -7.12 -28.58 -9.71
CA SER A 242 -6.69 -29.95 -9.43
C SER A 242 -5.81 -30.46 -10.56
N TRP A 243 -6.20 -30.21 -11.81
CA TRP A 243 -5.39 -30.56 -12.98
C TRP A 243 -4.03 -29.85 -12.95
N GLU A 244 -4.00 -28.55 -12.72
CA GLU A 244 -2.75 -27.77 -12.61
C GLU A 244 -1.86 -28.26 -11.45
N LEU A 245 -2.46 -28.53 -10.27
CA LEU A 245 -1.72 -29.00 -9.09
C LEU A 245 -1.20 -30.42 -9.27
N LEU A 246 -1.97 -31.31 -9.89
CA LEU A 246 -1.58 -32.69 -10.20
C LEU A 246 -0.35 -32.70 -11.12
N HIS A 247 -0.32 -31.85 -12.16
CA HIS A 247 0.81 -31.75 -13.10
C HIS A 247 2.06 -31.15 -12.45
N ARG A 248 1.91 -30.19 -11.53
CA ARG A 248 3.05 -29.53 -10.87
C ARG A 248 3.62 -30.29 -9.68
N ASN A 249 2.75 -30.89 -8.86
CA ASN A 249 3.15 -31.59 -7.64
C ASN A 249 2.08 -32.63 -7.23
N PRO A 250 2.17 -33.86 -7.76
CA PRO A 250 1.15 -34.90 -7.54
C PRO A 250 1.04 -35.32 -6.08
N VAL A 251 2.15 -35.31 -5.31
CA VAL A 251 2.14 -35.64 -3.88
C VAL A 251 1.35 -34.59 -3.08
N LYS A 252 1.57 -33.30 -3.37
CA LYS A 252 0.82 -32.21 -2.73
C LYS A 252 -0.65 -32.23 -3.12
N PHE A 253 -0.97 -32.59 -4.36
CA PHE A 253 -2.33 -32.80 -4.82
C PHE A 253 -3.05 -33.88 -4.02
N LEU A 254 -2.46 -35.08 -3.91
CA LEU A 254 -3.04 -36.19 -3.14
C LEU A 254 -3.30 -35.81 -1.68
N LYS A 255 -2.34 -35.14 -1.03
CA LYS A 255 -2.50 -34.63 0.34
C LYS A 255 -3.64 -33.61 0.47
N ALA A 256 -3.77 -32.70 -0.49
CA ALA A 256 -4.82 -31.68 -0.47
C ALA A 256 -6.22 -32.28 -0.68
N VAL A 257 -6.36 -33.24 -1.58
CA VAL A 257 -7.64 -33.92 -1.85
C VAL A 257 -8.05 -34.85 -0.70
N ALA A 258 -7.09 -35.47 -0.01
CA ALA A 258 -7.36 -36.36 1.11
C ALA A 258 -7.66 -35.64 2.44
N SER A 259 -7.49 -34.31 2.53
CA SER A 259 -7.66 -33.55 3.77
C SER A 259 -9.07 -32.93 3.90
N PRO A 260 -9.90 -33.37 4.88
CA PRO A 260 -11.23 -32.79 5.11
C PRO A 260 -11.19 -31.29 5.46
N ASP A 261 -10.15 -30.85 6.17
CA ASP A 261 -9.97 -29.45 6.57
C ASP A 261 -9.75 -28.53 5.37
N VAL A 262 -8.98 -28.99 4.39
CA VAL A 262 -8.77 -28.26 3.13
C VAL A 262 -10.10 -28.05 2.42
N TRP A 263 -10.92 -29.09 2.29
CA TRP A 263 -12.23 -28.97 1.63
C TRP A 263 -13.19 -28.09 2.40
N THR A 264 -13.31 -28.27 3.72
CA THR A 264 -14.16 -27.45 4.59
C THR A 264 -13.81 -25.97 4.45
N ARG A 265 -12.51 -25.63 4.51
CA ARG A 265 -12.00 -24.28 4.29
C ARG A 265 -12.35 -23.77 2.89
N LYS A 266 -12.18 -24.58 1.84
CA LYS A 266 -12.47 -24.19 0.45
C LYS A 266 -13.95 -23.98 0.19
N PHE A 267 -14.82 -24.79 0.78
CA PHE A 267 -16.26 -24.57 0.75
C PHE A 267 -16.63 -23.26 1.46
N LYS A 268 -16.08 -23.00 2.65
CA LYS A 268 -16.30 -21.73 3.37
C LYS A 268 -15.85 -20.51 2.57
N GLN A 269 -14.66 -20.60 1.96
CA GLN A 269 -14.08 -19.58 1.08
C GLN A 269 -15.00 -19.31 -0.13
N HIS A 270 -15.44 -20.36 -0.82
CA HIS A 270 -16.34 -20.23 -1.98
C HIS A 270 -17.71 -19.65 -1.59
N ARG A 271 -18.30 -20.15 -0.49
CA ARG A 271 -19.56 -19.64 0.06
C ARG A 271 -19.46 -18.17 0.41
N THR A 272 -18.34 -17.74 0.99
CA THR A 272 -18.09 -16.33 1.33
C THR A 272 -18.05 -15.44 0.09
N ALA A 273 -17.37 -15.86 -0.97
CA ALA A 273 -17.35 -15.08 -2.22
C ALA A 273 -18.74 -15.01 -2.87
N ARG A 274 -19.47 -16.14 -2.91
CA ARG A 274 -20.85 -16.20 -3.42
C ARG A 274 -21.81 -15.34 -2.61
N PHE A 275 -21.65 -15.29 -1.28
CA PHE A 275 -22.50 -14.46 -0.43
C PHE A 275 -22.50 -13.01 -0.89
N TYR A 276 -21.34 -12.45 -1.25
CA TYR A 276 -21.30 -11.09 -1.82
C TYR A 276 -22.09 -11.01 -3.13
N ASP A 277 -21.78 -11.89 -4.08
CA ASP A 277 -22.36 -11.88 -5.44
C ASP A 277 -23.87 -12.15 -5.48
N GLU A 278 -24.41 -12.85 -4.48
CA GLU A 278 -25.85 -13.13 -4.33
C GLU A 278 -26.63 -11.95 -3.73
N HIS A 279 -25.93 -11.03 -3.07
CA HIS A 279 -26.54 -9.88 -2.40
C HIS A 279 -26.21 -8.55 -3.09
N THR A 280 -25.65 -8.57 -4.30
CA THR A 280 -25.47 -7.37 -5.12
C THR A 280 -26.79 -6.90 -5.71
N VAL A 281 -26.94 -5.59 -5.82
CA VAL A 281 -28.04 -4.93 -6.52
C VAL A 281 -27.49 -4.06 -7.65
N GLU A 282 -28.28 -3.87 -8.70
CA GLU A 282 -27.95 -2.87 -9.71
C GLU A 282 -28.00 -1.47 -9.07
N PRO A 283 -26.91 -0.67 -9.15
CA PRO A 283 -26.85 0.61 -8.49
C PRO A 283 -27.76 1.62 -9.20
N ASP A 284 -28.71 2.20 -8.47
CA ASP A 284 -29.42 3.39 -8.90
C ASP A 284 -28.48 4.61 -8.76
N LEU A 285 -28.12 5.21 -9.88
CA LEU A 285 -27.19 6.34 -9.93
C LEU A 285 -27.88 7.70 -9.78
N SER A 286 -29.22 7.72 -9.72
CA SER A 286 -30.02 8.94 -9.59
C SER A 286 -30.19 9.41 -8.14
N VAL A 287 -30.06 8.49 -7.19
CA VAL A 287 -30.13 8.78 -5.75
C VAL A 287 -28.78 9.28 -5.22
N PRO A 288 -28.73 10.07 -4.13
CA PRO A 288 -27.48 10.46 -3.53
C PRO A 288 -26.80 9.25 -2.86
N TYR A 289 -25.52 9.04 -3.14
CA TYR A 289 -24.75 7.97 -2.52
C TYR A 289 -23.27 8.31 -2.32
N ILE A 290 -22.64 7.60 -1.37
CA ILE A 290 -21.20 7.52 -1.19
C ILE A 290 -20.71 6.24 -1.87
N TYR A 291 -19.73 6.36 -2.77
CA TYR A 291 -19.09 5.20 -3.36
C TYR A 291 -17.93 4.74 -2.48
N MET A 292 -17.94 3.46 -2.11
CA MET A 292 -16.93 2.88 -1.22
C MET A 292 -16.35 1.60 -1.83
N PRO A 293 -15.32 1.70 -2.68
CA PRO A 293 -14.62 0.53 -3.17
C PRO A 293 -13.82 -0.12 -2.04
N LEU A 294 -14.05 -1.41 -1.83
CA LEU A 294 -13.22 -2.21 -0.96
C LEU A 294 -11.86 -2.46 -1.62
N SER A 295 -10.82 -2.38 -0.81
CA SER A 295 -9.44 -2.67 -1.22
C SER A 295 -9.19 -4.16 -1.12
N LYS A 296 -8.42 -4.71 -2.07
CA LYS A 296 -8.07 -6.12 -2.05
C LYS A 296 -7.16 -6.42 -0.86
N GLN A 297 -7.33 -7.59 -0.25
CA GLN A 297 -6.50 -8.07 0.84
C GLN A 297 -5.87 -9.42 0.48
N PRO A 298 -4.58 -9.62 0.78
CA PRO A 298 -3.66 -8.73 1.48
C PRO A 298 -2.93 -7.78 0.50
N GLU A 299 -2.90 -6.47 0.77
CA GLU A 299 -2.20 -5.46 -0.07
C GLU A 299 -1.52 -4.38 0.79
N ASP A 300 -0.44 -3.81 0.26
CA ASP A 300 0.33 -2.71 0.88
C ASP A 300 -0.55 -1.47 1.18
N GLY A 301 -1.50 -1.18 0.27
CA GLY A 301 -2.47 -0.08 0.42
C GLY A 301 -3.46 -0.27 1.57
N VAL A 302 -3.53 -1.47 2.15
CA VAL A 302 -4.39 -1.75 3.31
C VAL A 302 -3.56 -1.92 4.57
N LEU A 303 -2.50 -2.72 4.52
CA LEU A 303 -1.61 -2.95 5.65
C LEU A 303 -0.15 -2.78 5.18
N PRO A 304 0.61 -1.81 5.73
CA PRO A 304 0.32 -1.05 6.97
C PRO A 304 -0.52 0.22 6.76
N ARG A 305 -0.70 0.71 5.53
CA ARG A 305 -1.16 2.08 5.26
C ARG A 305 -2.56 2.43 5.75
N GLY A 306 -3.42 1.45 6.03
CA GLY A 306 -4.75 1.69 6.57
C GLY A 306 -4.79 1.89 8.09
N GLY A 307 -3.70 1.61 8.81
CA GLY A 307 -3.65 1.68 10.27
C GLY A 307 -4.80 0.89 10.90
N ALA A 308 -5.54 1.51 11.83
CA ALA A 308 -6.73 0.91 12.46
C ALA A 308 -7.84 0.54 11.45
N PHE A 309 -7.94 1.25 10.33
CA PHE A 309 -8.92 0.99 9.27
C PHE A 309 -8.44 -0.02 8.23
N ALA A 310 -7.29 -0.69 8.44
CA ALA A 310 -6.94 -1.90 7.69
C ALA A 310 -8.06 -2.95 7.82
N ASN A 311 -8.79 -2.96 8.94
CA ASN A 311 -10.10 -3.57 9.02
C ASN A 311 -11.15 -2.66 8.33
N GLN A 312 -11.44 -2.99 7.08
CA GLN A 312 -12.40 -2.27 6.24
C GLN A 312 -13.83 -2.25 6.81
N GLU A 313 -14.18 -3.17 7.70
CA GLU A 313 -15.49 -3.19 8.35
C GLU A 313 -15.70 -1.96 9.23
N LEU A 314 -14.66 -1.57 9.97
CA LEU A 314 -14.68 -0.40 10.85
C LEU A 314 -14.84 0.90 10.04
N MET A 315 -14.20 0.97 8.87
CA MET A 315 -14.38 2.09 7.94
C MET A 315 -15.85 2.21 7.50
N VAL A 316 -16.47 1.10 7.09
CA VAL A 316 -17.87 1.09 6.66
C VAL A 316 -18.80 1.51 7.80
N GLN A 317 -18.60 0.94 8.98
CA GLN A 317 -19.42 1.24 10.16
C GLN A 317 -19.32 2.71 10.57
N LEU A 318 -18.10 3.28 10.55
CA LEU A 318 -17.89 4.68 10.91
C LEU A 318 -18.60 5.65 9.94
N VAL A 319 -18.50 5.39 8.63
CA VAL A 319 -19.20 6.18 7.61
C VAL A 319 -20.72 5.99 7.73
N ALA A 320 -21.19 4.76 7.89
CA ALA A 320 -22.62 4.45 8.02
C ALA A 320 -23.27 5.11 9.25
N ALA A 321 -22.51 5.31 10.33
CA ALA A 321 -23.00 6.01 11.52
C ALA A 321 -23.20 7.52 11.33
N HIS A 322 -22.58 8.13 10.31
CA HIS A 322 -22.61 9.57 10.07
C HIS A 322 -23.23 9.96 8.72
N VAL A 323 -23.66 8.98 7.92
CA VAL A 323 -24.26 9.25 6.61
C VAL A 323 -25.62 9.96 6.80
N PRO A 324 -25.92 11.04 6.05
CA PRO A 324 -27.20 11.72 6.17
C PRO A 324 -28.39 10.82 5.78
N PRO A 325 -29.60 11.05 6.32
CA PRO A 325 -30.80 10.34 5.91
C PRO A 325 -31.02 10.42 4.39
N GLY A 326 -31.44 9.30 3.79
CA GLY A 326 -31.70 9.20 2.35
C GLY A 326 -30.46 9.00 1.47
N VAL A 327 -29.25 9.02 2.04
CA VAL A 327 -28.00 8.76 1.31
C VAL A 327 -27.58 7.29 1.45
N SER A 328 -27.30 6.63 0.33
CA SER A 328 -26.84 5.23 0.31
C SER A 328 -25.31 5.12 0.33
N ILE A 329 -24.79 3.98 0.75
CA ILE A 329 -23.37 3.59 0.61
C ILE A 329 -23.30 2.42 -0.35
N TYR A 330 -22.68 2.65 -1.52
CA TYR A 330 -22.45 1.63 -2.52
C TYR A 330 -21.08 0.99 -2.34
N ILE A 331 -21.08 -0.24 -1.86
CA ILE A 331 -19.87 -1.02 -1.61
C ILE A 331 -19.58 -1.93 -2.80
N LYS A 332 -18.44 -1.69 -3.45
CA LYS A 332 -17.94 -2.54 -4.53
C LYS A 332 -16.72 -3.32 -4.07
N GLU A 333 -16.80 -4.65 -4.11
CA GLU A 333 -15.64 -5.50 -3.85
C GLU A 333 -14.63 -5.44 -5.00
N HIS A 334 -13.34 -5.53 -4.67
CA HIS A 334 -12.30 -5.46 -5.67
C HIS A 334 -12.43 -6.62 -6.67
N PRO A 335 -12.35 -6.40 -8.00
CA PRO A 335 -12.51 -7.47 -9.01
C PRO A 335 -11.54 -8.63 -8.84
N SER A 336 -10.31 -8.33 -8.40
CA SER A 336 -9.27 -9.33 -8.13
C SER A 336 -9.28 -9.88 -6.70
N GLN A 337 -10.26 -9.50 -5.86
CA GLN A 337 -10.42 -10.11 -4.54
C GLN A 337 -10.86 -11.55 -4.72
N GLY A 338 -9.98 -12.47 -4.34
CA GLY A 338 -10.30 -13.89 -4.31
C GLY A 338 -11.14 -14.27 -3.09
N GLU A 339 -11.14 -15.56 -2.77
CA GLU A 339 -11.91 -16.10 -1.64
C GLU A 339 -11.16 -16.06 -0.29
N LEU A 340 -9.94 -15.52 -0.27
CA LEU A 340 -9.11 -15.39 0.93
C LEU A 340 -9.33 -14.03 1.59
N PHE A 341 -8.98 -13.88 2.87
CA PHE A 341 -9.00 -12.62 3.64
C PHE A 341 -10.37 -11.93 3.78
N ARG A 342 -11.44 -12.62 3.40
CA ARG A 342 -12.83 -12.21 3.65
C ARG A 342 -13.54 -13.32 4.41
N SER A 343 -14.49 -12.93 5.24
CA SER A 343 -15.38 -13.86 5.94
C SER A 343 -16.83 -13.51 5.62
N GLU A 344 -17.71 -14.52 5.69
CA GLU A 344 -19.14 -14.27 5.58
C GLU A 344 -19.64 -13.35 6.69
N ALA A 345 -19.07 -13.44 7.90
CA ALA A 345 -19.38 -12.56 9.01
C ALA A 345 -19.09 -11.08 8.67
N PHE A 346 -17.95 -10.81 8.03
CA PHE A 346 -17.60 -9.48 7.52
C PHE A 346 -18.69 -8.93 6.59
N TYR A 347 -19.10 -9.71 5.57
CA TYR A 347 -20.12 -9.27 4.63
C TYR A 347 -21.51 -9.12 5.28
N ARG A 348 -21.88 -10.04 6.18
CA ARG A 348 -23.15 -9.96 6.92
C ARG A 348 -23.22 -8.72 7.80
N SER A 349 -22.13 -8.39 8.48
CA SER A 349 -22.04 -7.20 9.34
C SER A 349 -22.29 -5.92 8.53
N ILE A 350 -21.53 -5.70 7.46
CA ILE A 350 -21.69 -4.47 6.66
C ILE A 350 -23.02 -4.43 5.89
N ARG A 351 -23.54 -5.58 5.44
CA ARG A 351 -24.87 -5.66 4.80
C ARG A 351 -26.01 -5.37 5.78
N GLY A 352 -25.81 -5.65 7.07
CA GLY A 352 -26.78 -5.37 8.12
C GLY A 352 -27.04 -3.88 8.33
N LEU A 353 -26.17 -3.01 7.81
CA LEU A 353 -26.31 -1.56 7.89
C LEU A 353 -27.39 -1.08 6.89
N PRO A 354 -28.45 -0.37 7.33
CA PRO A 354 -29.60 -0.03 6.48
C PRO A 354 -29.27 0.81 5.24
N CYS A 355 -28.23 1.64 5.30
CA CYS A 355 -27.77 2.49 4.20
C CYS A 355 -26.83 1.78 3.21
N VAL A 356 -26.37 0.56 3.49
CA VAL A 356 -25.38 -0.14 2.67
C VAL A 356 -26.04 -0.99 1.59
N ARG A 357 -25.53 -0.90 0.35
CA ARG A 357 -25.88 -1.80 -0.76
C ARG A 357 -24.61 -2.32 -1.43
N PHE A 358 -24.58 -3.61 -1.75
CA PHE A 358 -23.49 -4.18 -2.53
C PHE A 358 -23.76 -3.98 -4.02
N VAL A 359 -22.72 -3.65 -4.79
CA VAL A 359 -22.82 -3.51 -6.25
C VAL A 359 -21.99 -4.59 -6.95
N PRO A 360 -22.34 -5.00 -8.18
CA PRO A 360 -21.59 -6.01 -8.91
C PRO A 360 -20.09 -5.69 -9.03
N ARG A 361 -19.23 -6.71 -8.92
CA ARG A 361 -17.77 -6.56 -9.05
C ARG A 361 -17.35 -5.99 -10.41
N ASN A 362 -18.14 -6.28 -11.45
CA ASN A 362 -17.95 -5.79 -12.81
C ASN A 362 -18.64 -4.44 -13.09
N ALA A 363 -19.37 -3.86 -12.13
CA ALA A 363 -19.98 -2.54 -12.29
C ALA A 363 -18.93 -1.50 -12.68
N ASP A 364 -19.28 -0.52 -13.51
CA ASP A 364 -18.31 0.48 -13.96
C ASP A 364 -17.91 1.42 -12.81
N SER A 365 -16.65 1.32 -12.37
CA SER A 365 -16.11 2.14 -11.28
C SER A 365 -16.18 3.64 -11.60
N LEU A 366 -15.98 4.04 -12.85
CA LEU A 366 -15.99 5.46 -13.21
C LEU A 366 -17.39 6.04 -13.23
N ARG A 367 -18.37 5.27 -13.69
CA ARG A 367 -19.78 5.67 -13.56
C ARG A 367 -20.18 5.82 -12.10
N LEU A 368 -19.71 4.91 -11.23
CA LEU A 368 -19.93 5.02 -9.79
C LEU A 368 -19.26 6.26 -9.19
N ILE A 369 -18.01 6.57 -9.56
CA ILE A 369 -17.31 7.77 -9.09
C ILE A 369 -18.00 9.04 -9.59
N HIS A 370 -18.33 9.10 -10.89
CA HIS A 370 -18.92 10.27 -11.53
C HIS A 370 -20.25 10.69 -10.91
N ASN A 371 -21.13 9.74 -10.56
CA ASN A 371 -22.44 10.05 -10.02
C ASN A 371 -22.49 10.11 -8.48
N ALA A 372 -21.42 9.70 -7.79
CA ALA A 372 -21.35 9.77 -6.34
C ALA A 372 -21.35 11.21 -5.82
N LYS A 373 -21.81 11.38 -4.58
CA LYS A 373 -21.65 12.62 -3.80
C LYS A 373 -20.29 12.70 -3.12
N ALA A 374 -19.74 11.56 -2.71
CA ALA A 374 -18.39 11.45 -2.17
C ALA A 374 -17.83 10.04 -2.37
N ILE A 375 -16.52 9.91 -2.28
CA ILE A 375 -15.82 8.62 -2.33
C ILE A 375 -15.19 8.34 -0.96
N ALA A 376 -15.38 7.15 -0.41
CA ALA A 376 -14.71 6.71 0.81
C ALA A 376 -13.73 5.59 0.50
N THR A 377 -12.46 5.74 0.89
CA THR A 377 -11.42 4.74 0.59
C THR A 377 -10.29 4.74 1.62
N ILE A 378 -9.56 3.63 1.73
CA ILE A 378 -8.33 3.57 2.53
C ILE A 378 -7.23 4.33 1.79
N THR A 379 -6.61 3.71 0.78
CA THR A 379 -5.62 4.37 -0.09
C THR A 379 -5.88 4.10 -1.58
N GLY A 380 -7.09 3.67 -1.94
CA GLY A 380 -7.42 3.20 -3.28
C GLY A 380 -7.32 4.30 -4.34
N THR A 381 -7.06 3.92 -5.60
CA THR A 381 -6.97 4.88 -6.72
C THR A 381 -8.28 5.61 -6.96
N ALA A 382 -9.42 5.03 -6.59
CA ALA A 382 -10.73 5.66 -6.73
C ALA A 382 -10.80 7.03 -6.03
N GLY A 383 -10.16 7.20 -4.86
CA GLY A 383 -10.08 8.49 -4.19
C GLY A 383 -9.24 9.50 -4.99
N PHE A 384 -8.12 9.05 -5.57
CA PHE A 384 -7.30 9.89 -6.44
C PHE A 384 -8.02 10.24 -7.75
N GLU A 385 -8.80 9.33 -8.33
CA GLU A 385 -9.60 9.58 -9.54
C GLU A 385 -10.79 10.54 -9.27
N ALA A 386 -11.28 10.57 -8.03
CA ALA A 386 -12.42 11.37 -7.60
C ALA A 386 -12.18 12.88 -7.68
N ILE A 387 -11.00 13.34 -7.26
CA ILE A 387 -10.70 14.77 -7.15
C ILE A 387 -10.73 15.45 -8.53
N PHE A 388 -10.32 14.75 -9.59
CA PHE A 388 -10.37 15.24 -10.98
C PHE A 388 -11.80 15.35 -11.53
N ARG A 389 -12.80 14.87 -10.79
CA ARG A 389 -14.22 14.90 -11.15
C ARG A 389 -15.03 15.77 -10.18
N GLY A 390 -14.36 16.62 -9.42
CA GLY A 390 -14.99 17.48 -8.43
C GLY A 390 -15.64 16.70 -7.28
N LYS A 391 -15.17 15.46 -7.00
CA LYS A 391 -15.77 14.62 -5.96
C LYS A 391 -14.93 14.68 -4.68
N PRO A 392 -15.55 15.01 -3.53
CA PRO A 392 -14.85 14.97 -2.25
C PRO A 392 -14.54 13.53 -1.85
N VAL A 393 -13.48 13.37 -1.05
CA VAL A 393 -12.91 12.08 -0.66
C VAL A 393 -12.81 12.00 0.87
N LEU A 394 -13.34 10.92 1.44
CA LEU A 394 -13.08 10.50 2.81
C LEU A 394 -11.96 9.46 2.78
N MET A 395 -10.77 9.83 3.26
CA MET A 395 -9.58 8.98 3.19
C MET A 395 -9.23 8.42 4.57
N PHE A 396 -9.12 7.10 4.66
CA PHE A 396 -8.88 6.37 5.92
C PHE A 396 -7.45 5.82 6.04
N GLY A 397 -6.66 5.84 4.97
CA GLY A 397 -5.28 5.39 4.96
C GLY A 397 -4.28 6.49 4.63
N HIS A 398 -3.00 6.15 4.65
CA HIS A 398 -1.91 7.09 4.43
C HIS A 398 -1.32 6.94 3.02
N ARG A 399 -1.42 8.01 2.23
CA ARG A 399 -0.92 8.08 0.85
C ARG A 399 -0.73 9.54 0.46
N PHE A 400 0.15 9.84 -0.50
CA PHE A 400 0.43 11.22 -0.94
C PHE A 400 -0.82 12.06 -1.26
N CYS A 401 -1.90 11.44 -1.76
CA CYS A 401 -3.16 12.12 -2.07
C CYS A 401 -3.99 12.51 -0.84
N GLN A 402 -3.55 12.20 0.39
CA GLN A 402 -4.17 12.71 1.62
C GLN A 402 -4.13 14.24 1.73
N TYR A 403 -3.19 14.89 1.03
CA TYR A 403 -3.05 16.34 0.96
C TYR A 403 -3.77 16.96 -0.25
N ALA A 404 -4.48 16.16 -1.05
CA ALA A 404 -5.18 16.65 -2.22
C ALA A 404 -6.39 17.51 -1.83
N PRO A 405 -6.72 18.56 -2.62
CA PRO A 405 -7.92 19.35 -2.38
C PRO A 405 -9.18 18.47 -2.41
N GLY A 406 -10.12 18.76 -1.53
CA GLY A 406 -11.35 17.97 -1.37
C GLY A 406 -11.16 16.62 -0.69
N THR A 407 -9.97 16.28 -0.21
CA THR A 407 -9.71 15.06 0.58
C THR A 407 -9.71 15.38 2.06
N SER A 408 -10.51 14.65 2.84
CA SER A 408 -10.57 14.74 4.30
C SER A 408 -10.06 13.44 4.91
N MET A 409 -9.07 13.57 5.81
CA MET A 409 -8.53 12.43 6.54
C MET A 409 -9.44 12.06 7.70
N ILE A 410 -9.89 10.81 7.75
CA ILE A 410 -10.80 10.32 8.77
C ILE A 410 -10.04 9.46 9.79
N ARG A 411 -9.89 9.99 11.00
CA ARG A 411 -9.25 9.31 12.14
C ARG A 411 -10.21 9.10 13.31
N SER A 412 -11.27 9.90 13.36
CA SER A 412 -12.26 9.91 14.43
C SER A 412 -13.69 10.05 13.88
N ALA A 413 -14.66 9.86 14.77
CA ALA A 413 -16.07 10.16 14.48
C ALA A 413 -16.29 11.64 14.16
N GLU A 414 -15.54 12.54 14.81
CA GLU A 414 -15.64 13.98 14.57
C GLU A 414 -15.12 14.37 13.18
N ASP A 415 -14.00 13.78 12.74
CA ASP A 415 -13.51 14.00 11.38
C ASP A 415 -14.55 13.54 10.35
N CYS A 416 -15.19 12.39 10.61
CA CYS A 416 -16.23 11.87 9.73
C CYS A 416 -17.45 12.79 9.71
N ARG A 417 -17.93 13.23 10.88
CA ARG A 417 -19.05 14.17 10.99
C ARG A 417 -18.77 15.47 10.24
N SER A 418 -17.63 16.09 10.52
CA SER A 418 -17.22 17.35 9.88
C SER A 418 -17.11 17.21 8.36
N ALA A 419 -16.57 16.08 7.87
CA ALA A 419 -16.53 15.80 6.44
C ALA A 419 -17.95 15.65 5.85
N MET A 420 -18.88 14.98 6.54
CA MET A 420 -20.27 14.84 6.07
C MET A 420 -20.99 16.18 5.99
N GLU A 421 -20.86 17.04 7.01
CA GLU A 421 -21.45 18.39 7.01
C GLU A 421 -20.94 19.22 5.82
N ARG A 422 -19.61 19.23 5.61
CA ARG A 422 -19.00 19.96 4.48
C ARG A 422 -19.49 19.46 3.13
N ILE A 423 -19.62 18.14 2.97
CA ILE A 423 -19.98 17.52 1.70
C ILE A 423 -21.49 17.67 1.40
N PHE A 424 -22.34 17.34 2.37
CA PHE A 424 -23.77 17.18 2.14
C PHE A 424 -24.58 18.43 2.50
N GLU A 425 -24.17 19.20 3.51
CA GLU A 425 -24.89 20.41 3.92
C GLU A 425 -24.34 21.64 3.21
N LYS A 426 -23.01 21.79 3.17
CA LYS A 426 -22.35 22.95 2.53
C LYS A 426 -22.09 22.74 1.03
N GLY A 427 -22.20 21.52 0.53
CA GLY A 427 -21.97 21.21 -0.89
C GLY A 427 -20.52 21.43 -1.35
N GLU A 428 -19.55 21.30 -0.46
CA GLU A 428 -18.14 21.55 -0.79
C GLU A 428 -17.60 20.49 -1.76
N THR A 429 -17.02 20.98 -2.85
CA THR A 429 -16.37 20.14 -3.89
C THR A 429 -15.00 20.69 -4.23
N PRO A 430 -13.99 19.84 -4.50
CA PRO A 430 -12.70 20.32 -4.98
C PRO A 430 -12.83 21.03 -6.33
N SER A 431 -12.18 22.18 -6.48
CA SER A 431 -12.09 22.88 -7.77
C SER A 431 -11.01 22.24 -8.63
N LEU A 432 -11.26 22.15 -9.95
CA LEU A 432 -10.26 21.64 -10.90
C LEU A 432 -8.97 22.47 -10.88
N ARG A 433 -9.07 23.77 -10.62
CA ARG A 433 -7.89 24.64 -10.49
C ARG A 433 -7.02 24.25 -9.29
N GLU A 434 -7.61 24.00 -8.13
CA GLU A 434 -6.86 23.52 -6.96
C GLU A 434 -6.26 22.13 -7.22
N VAL A 435 -6.99 21.25 -7.90
CA VAL A 435 -6.48 19.92 -8.31
C VAL A 435 -5.29 20.07 -9.24
N ARG A 436 -5.31 21.04 -10.15
CA ARG A 436 -4.19 21.36 -11.03
C ARG A 436 -2.98 21.89 -10.27
N LEU A 437 -3.19 22.76 -9.27
CA LEU A 437 -2.12 23.20 -8.36
C LEU A 437 -1.52 22.03 -7.58
N PHE A 438 -2.36 21.11 -7.10
CA PHE A 438 -1.90 19.88 -6.45
C PHE A 438 -1.04 19.04 -7.40
N MET A 439 -1.46 18.87 -8.66
CA MET A 439 -0.66 18.15 -9.66
C MET A 439 0.67 18.84 -9.95
N LYS A 440 0.69 20.17 -9.99
CA LYS A 440 1.93 20.95 -10.12
C LYS A 440 2.85 20.74 -8.92
N ALA A 441 2.30 20.74 -7.70
CA ALA A 441 3.07 20.43 -6.49
C ALA A 441 3.67 19.02 -6.54
N VAL A 442 2.90 18.02 -6.99
CA VAL A 442 3.39 16.64 -7.16
C VAL A 442 4.49 16.56 -8.21
N GLU A 443 4.34 17.24 -9.35
CA GLU A 443 5.39 17.34 -10.37
C GLU A 443 6.69 17.95 -9.81
N ASP A 444 6.58 19.08 -9.11
CA ASP A 444 7.75 19.84 -8.62
C ASP A 444 8.48 19.15 -7.45
N THR A 445 7.83 18.18 -6.78
CA THR A 445 8.36 17.55 -5.56
C THR A 445 8.67 16.06 -5.71
N THR A 446 8.31 15.44 -6.83
CA THR A 446 8.67 14.05 -7.13
C THR A 446 9.87 13.98 -8.06
N VAL A 447 10.50 12.80 -8.13
CA VAL A 447 11.37 12.44 -9.25
C VAL A 447 10.73 11.31 -10.06
N PRO A 448 11.05 11.16 -11.36
CA PRO A 448 10.48 10.09 -12.18
C PRO A 448 10.83 8.69 -11.67
N TYR A 449 9.83 7.82 -11.58
CA TYR A 449 10.01 6.42 -11.20
C TYR A 449 10.60 5.61 -12.39
N GLU A 450 11.69 4.87 -12.14
CA GLU A 450 12.38 4.05 -13.14
C GLU A 450 11.52 2.89 -13.67
N GLY A 451 10.62 2.39 -12.82
CA GLY A 451 9.67 1.32 -13.14
C GLY A 451 8.40 1.79 -13.83
N GLY A 452 8.18 3.10 -13.98
CA GLY A 452 6.98 3.68 -14.59
C GLY A 452 6.79 3.31 -16.07
N GLN A 453 5.64 3.68 -16.64
CA GLN A 453 5.47 3.60 -18.09
C GLN A 453 6.40 4.61 -18.77
N LEU A 454 7.01 4.21 -19.90
CA LEU A 454 7.85 5.11 -20.71
C LEU A 454 6.92 5.88 -21.64
N ARG A 455 6.80 7.20 -21.44
CA ARG A 455 6.10 8.10 -22.37
C ARG A 455 7.11 8.74 -23.35
N PRO A 456 6.68 9.16 -24.55
CA PRO A 456 7.59 9.58 -25.63
C PRO A 456 8.53 10.74 -25.29
N ASP A 457 8.14 11.59 -24.33
CA ASP A 457 8.86 12.77 -23.85
C ASP A 457 9.82 12.48 -22.68
N GLN A 458 9.85 11.26 -22.17
CA GLN A 458 10.54 10.95 -20.92
C GLN A 458 11.93 10.31 -21.13
N THR A 459 12.83 10.59 -20.19
CA THR A 459 14.19 10.06 -20.16
C THR A 459 14.22 8.53 -20.05
N SER A 460 15.35 7.94 -20.47
CA SER A 460 15.59 6.50 -20.39
C SER A 460 15.40 5.98 -18.95
N ARG A 461 15.03 4.71 -18.79
CA ARG A 461 14.85 4.11 -17.46
C ARG A 461 16.12 4.20 -16.61
N GLU A 462 17.28 4.09 -17.25
CA GLU A 462 18.59 4.23 -16.60
C GLU A 462 18.80 5.64 -16.06
N GLU A 463 18.44 6.66 -16.84
CA GLU A 463 18.53 8.06 -16.41
C GLU A 463 17.58 8.35 -15.25
N ARG A 464 16.35 7.83 -15.27
CA ARG A 464 15.42 7.94 -14.13
C ARG A 464 15.99 7.30 -12.87
N ALA A 465 16.56 6.10 -12.99
CA ALA A 465 17.21 5.44 -11.87
C ALA A 465 18.38 6.28 -11.34
N ARG A 466 19.18 6.90 -12.21
CA ARG A 466 20.26 7.83 -11.83
C ARG A 466 19.71 9.04 -11.04
N VAL A 467 18.68 9.71 -11.54
CA VAL A 467 18.02 10.85 -10.87
C VAL A 467 17.44 10.46 -9.51
N MET A 468 16.83 9.27 -9.40
CA MET A 468 16.39 8.73 -8.11
C MET A 468 17.57 8.54 -7.14
N GLY A 469 18.71 8.07 -7.63
CA GLY A 469 19.93 7.93 -6.84
C GLY A 469 20.48 9.28 -6.39
N GLU A 470 20.47 10.31 -7.23
CA GLU A 470 20.87 11.68 -6.87
C GLU A 470 19.97 12.26 -5.78
N MET A 471 18.65 12.08 -5.88
CA MET A 471 17.71 12.46 -4.83
C MET A 471 18.08 11.81 -3.49
N VAL A 472 18.34 10.50 -3.50
CA VAL A 472 18.76 9.76 -2.30
C VAL A 472 20.11 10.27 -1.78
N SER A 473 21.12 10.46 -2.65
CA SER A 473 22.44 10.95 -2.25
C SER A 473 22.35 12.31 -1.57
N ARG A 474 21.54 13.23 -2.11
CA ARG A 474 21.34 14.57 -1.53
C ARG A 474 20.72 14.49 -0.14
N ILE A 475 19.67 13.67 0.04
CA ILE A 475 18.95 13.56 1.32
C ILE A 475 19.79 12.83 2.37
N LEU A 476 20.57 11.83 1.96
CA LEU A 476 21.43 11.08 2.87
C LEU A 476 22.78 11.76 3.15
N ALA A 477 23.12 12.84 2.44
CA ALA A 477 24.42 13.51 2.57
C ALA A 477 24.83 13.85 4.02
N PRO A 478 23.93 14.33 4.90
CA PRO A 478 24.27 14.62 6.29
C PRO A 478 24.68 13.40 7.13
N LEU A 479 24.33 12.18 6.71
CA LEU A 479 24.67 10.94 7.44
C LEU A 479 26.10 10.44 7.18
N PHE A 480 26.79 11.02 6.18
CA PHE A 480 28.14 10.60 5.76
C PHE A 480 29.20 11.68 5.99
N GLN A 481 28.78 12.85 6.50
CA GLN A 481 29.67 13.88 7.02
C GLN A 481 30.16 13.47 8.41
#